data_AF-D6PDQ4-F1
#
_entry.id   AF-D6PDQ4-F1
#
_cell.length_a   1.000
_cell.length_b   1.000
_cell.length_c   1.000
_cell.angle_alpha   90.00
_cell.angle_beta   90.00
_cell.angle_gamma   90.00
#
_symmetry.space_group_name_H-M   'P 1'
#
loop_
_entity.id
_entity.type
_entity.pdbx_description
1 polymer ?
#
loop_
_entity_poly.entity_id
_entity_poly.type
_entity_poly.pdbx_seq_one_letter_code
_entity_poly.pdbx_strand_id
1 'polypeptide(L)'
;MGDLVKNLVIWTVIAVVIMSLFTGVGGRNTASQEFNYTDFMQQVQTGQVEEVTIAGREISGSFKSGETFRTYSPETDNSALVGELIKGKVRISGKAPEKQSFLLKYLYIGFHFFC
;
A
#
# COMPACT_ATOMS: atom_id res chain seq x y z
N MET A 1 -39.14 -22.85 15.26
CA MET A 1 -38.28 -21.65 15.11
C MET A 1 -36.83 -21.96 15.51
N GLY A 2 -36.22 -23.02 14.96
CA GLY A 2 -34.84 -23.42 15.30
C GLY A 2 -33.90 -23.37 14.09
N ASP A 3 -34.42 -23.68 12.91
CA ASP A 3 -33.60 -23.81 11.70
C ASP A 3 -33.17 -22.47 11.11
N LEU A 4 -34.00 -21.43 11.23
CA LEU A 4 -33.66 -20.07 10.80
C LEU A 4 -32.51 -19.49 11.64
N VAL A 5 -32.53 -19.71 12.97
CA VAL A 5 -31.47 -19.25 13.88
C VAL A 5 -30.19 -20.04 13.67
N LYS A 6 -30.30 -21.35 13.44
CA LYS A 6 -29.14 -22.23 13.21
C LYS A 6 -28.39 -21.86 11.93
N ASN A 7 -29.11 -21.54 10.86
CA ASN A 7 -28.48 -21.05 9.62
C ASN A 7 -27.88 -19.65 9.84
N LEU A 8 -28.59 -18.74 10.50
CA LEU A 8 -28.13 -17.37 10.78
C LEU A 8 -26.82 -17.35 11.61
N VAL A 9 -26.67 -18.27 12.57
CA VAL A 9 -25.45 -18.42 13.37
C VAL A 9 -24.28 -18.89 12.50
N ILE A 10 -24.50 -19.85 11.61
CA ILE A 10 -23.47 -20.35 10.68
C ILE A 10 -22.99 -19.22 9.75
N TRP A 11 -23.92 -18.43 9.20
CA TRP A 11 -23.59 -17.28 8.36
C TRP A 11 -22.80 -16.20 9.11
N THR A 12 -23.13 -15.94 10.37
CA THR A 12 -22.40 -14.98 11.23
C THR A 12 -20.95 -15.41 11.44
N VAL A 13 -20.70 -16.69 11.71
CA VAL A 13 -19.34 -17.21 11.90
C VAL A 13 -18.51 -17.05 10.61
N ILE A 14 -19.10 -17.36 9.45
CA ILE A 14 -18.44 -17.17 8.15
C ILE A 14 -18.09 -15.69 7.92
N ALA A 15 -19.01 -14.77 8.21
CA ALA A 15 -18.77 -13.33 8.07
C ALA A 15 -17.61 -12.83 8.95
N VAL A 16 -17.53 -13.31 10.20
CA VAL A 16 -16.44 -12.96 11.12
C VAL A 16 -15.09 -13.50 10.65
N VAL A 17 -15.04 -14.74 10.14
CA VAL A 17 -13.81 -15.33 9.58
C VAL A 17 -13.35 -14.54 8.36
N ILE A 18 -14.26 -14.21 7.45
CA ILE A 18 -13.97 -13.38 6.27
C ILE A 18 -13.44 -12.01 6.71
N MET A 19 -14.09 -11.34 7.68
CA MET A 19 -13.64 -10.04 8.17
C MET A 19 -12.26 -10.12 8.83
N SER A 20 -11.95 -11.20 9.55
CA SER A 20 -10.63 -11.45 10.15
C SER A 20 -9.52 -11.69 9.12
N LEU A 21 -9.85 -12.13 7.90
CA LEU A 21 -8.87 -12.21 6.81
C LEU A 21 -8.60 -10.83 6.18
N PHE A 22 -9.54 -9.88 6.33
CA PHE A 22 -9.42 -8.52 5.80
C PHE A 22 -8.86 -7.50 6.80
N THR A 23 -8.87 -7.77 8.11
CA THR A 23 -8.30 -6.86 9.13
C THR A 23 -6.79 -6.68 9.02
N GLY A 24 -6.08 -7.56 8.30
CA GLY A 24 -4.64 -7.44 8.01
C GLY A 24 -4.29 -6.61 6.77
N VAL A 25 -5.27 -6.23 5.93
CA VAL A 25 -5.04 -5.51 4.67
C VAL A 25 -5.34 -4.02 4.88
N GLY A 26 -4.54 -3.40 5.72
CA GLY A 26 -4.70 -2.00 6.09
C GLY A 26 -3.35 -1.38 6.37
N GLY A 27 -2.50 -1.31 5.36
CA GLY A 27 -1.39 -0.37 5.39
C GLY A 27 -1.97 0.99 5.76
N ARG A 28 -1.48 1.58 6.86
CA ARG A 28 -1.90 2.89 7.35
C ARG A 28 -1.98 3.85 6.17
N ASN A 29 -3.21 4.20 5.77
CA ASN A 29 -3.46 5.33 4.89
C ASN A 29 -3.22 6.60 5.71
N THR A 30 -1.97 6.86 6.08
CA THR A 30 -1.56 8.24 6.32
C THR A 30 -1.77 8.95 4.99
N ALA A 31 -2.39 10.13 5.04
CA ALA A 31 -2.55 10.99 3.87
C ALA A 31 -1.15 11.32 3.32
N SER A 32 -0.67 10.46 2.45
CA SER A 32 0.66 10.58 1.87
C SER A 32 0.56 11.64 0.79
N GLN A 33 1.27 12.74 0.98
CA GLN A 33 1.28 13.80 -0.02
C GLN A 33 1.98 13.28 -1.28
N GLU A 34 1.33 13.49 -2.42
CA GLU A 34 1.93 13.20 -3.72
C GLU A 34 3.04 14.22 -3.96
N PHE A 35 4.25 13.72 -4.16
CA PHE A 35 5.47 14.51 -4.25
C PHE A 35 6.13 14.29 -5.61
N ASN A 36 6.65 15.35 -6.23
CA ASN A 36 7.35 15.18 -7.50
C ASN A 36 8.63 14.38 -7.30
N TYR A 37 8.97 13.58 -8.31
CA TYR A 37 10.18 12.74 -8.30
C TYR A 37 11.46 13.56 -8.12
N THR A 38 11.58 14.68 -8.83
CA THR A 38 12.77 15.55 -8.75
C THR A 38 12.93 16.17 -7.36
N ASP A 39 11.83 16.64 -6.78
CA ASP A 39 11.84 17.23 -5.43
C ASP A 39 12.24 16.16 -4.40
N PHE A 40 11.72 14.94 -4.53
CA PHE A 40 12.13 13.81 -3.70
C PHE A 40 13.63 13.53 -3.81
N MET A 41 14.19 13.50 -5.03
CA MET A 41 15.63 13.27 -5.22
C MET A 41 16.49 14.36 -4.56
N GLN A 42 16.04 15.62 -4.58
CA GLN A 42 16.70 16.70 -3.84
C GLN A 42 16.63 16.48 -2.32
N GLN A 43 15.50 15.99 -1.81
CA GLN A 43 15.35 15.64 -0.39
C GLN A 43 16.23 14.45 0.04
N VAL A 44 16.44 13.48 -0.85
CA VAL A 44 17.38 12.38 -0.64
C VAL A 44 18.81 12.90 -0.56
N GLN A 45 19.21 13.77 -1.48
CA GLN A 45 20.57 14.36 -1.50
C GLN A 45 20.84 15.26 -0.29
N THR A 46 19.83 15.99 0.19
CA THR A 46 19.94 16.79 1.43
C THR A 46 19.82 15.95 2.70
N GLY A 47 19.54 14.65 2.58
CA GLY A 47 19.47 13.73 3.72
C GLY A 47 18.25 13.95 4.62
N GLN A 48 17.16 14.51 4.10
CA GLN A 48 15.91 14.70 4.84
C GLN A 48 15.05 13.44 4.87
N VAL A 49 15.30 12.49 3.96
CA VAL A 49 14.60 11.21 3.89
C VAL A 49 15.22 10.23 4.88
N GLU A 50 14.36 9.56 5.66
CA GLU A 50 14.78 8.56 6.65
C GLU A 50 14.62 7.14 6.08
N GLU A 51 13.44 6.83 5.57
CA GLU A 51 13.10 5.51 5.05
C GLU A 51 12.29 5.60 3.76
N VAL A 52 12.60 4.71 2.84
CA VAL A 52 11.92 4.56 1.55
C VAL A 52 11.53 3.12 1.35
N THR A 53 10.26 2.92 1.02
CA THR A 53 9.68 1.66 0.57
C THR A 53 9.41 1.72 -0.93
N ILE A 54 10.03 0.80 -1.68
CA ILE A 54 9.85 0.67 -3.12
C ILE A 54 8.86 -0.46 -3.40
N ALA A 55 7.78 -0.15 -4.12
CA ALA A 55 6.73 -1.08 -4.54
C ALA A 55 6.51 -0.99 -6.06
N GLY A 56 7.31 -1.72 -6.83
CA GLY A 56 7.28 -1.65 -8.29
C GLY A 56 7.74 -0.29 -8.82
N ARG A 57 6.81 0.55 -9.28
CA ARG A 57 7.07 1.94 -9.74
C ARG A 57 6.71 2.99 -8.69
N GLU A 58 5.96 2.60 -7.68
CA GLU A 58 5.57 3.49 -6.60
C GLU A 58 6.65 3.49 -5.53
N ILE A 59 7.00 4.69 -5.09
CA ILE A 59 7.95 4.93 -4.02
C ILE A 59 7.19 5.64 -2.92
N SER A 60 7.22 5.06 -1.72
CA SER A 60 6.62 5.66 -0.53
C SER A 60 7.69 5.77 0.55
N GLY A 61 7.57 6.72 1.47
CA GLY A 61 8.59 6.89 2.49
C GLY A 61 8.20 7.87 3.57
N SER A 62 9.12 8.06 4.51
CA SER A 62 9.02 9.07 5.55
C SER A 62 10.25 9.95 5.59
N PHE A 63 10.02 11.24 5.78
CA PHE A 63 11.06 12.20 6.12
C PHE A 63 11.42 12.08 7.60
N LYS A 64 12.60 12.59 7.96
CA LYS A 64 13.05 12.73 9.35
C LYS A 64 12.14 13.63 10.20
N SER A 65 11.30 14.46 9.57
CA SER A 65 10.26 15.26 10.22
C SER A 65 9.05 14.42 10.68
N GLY A 66 8.93 13.16 10.22
CA GLY A 66 7.78 12.29 10.45
C GLY A 66 6.68 12.39 9.38
N GLU A 67 6.83 13.28 8.40
CA GLU A 67 5.89 13.39 7.27
C GLU A 67 6.09 12.23 6.29
N THR A 68 4.98 11.66 5.81
CA THR A 68 5.00 10.59 4.79
C THR A 68 4.72 11.14 3.40
N PHE A 69 5.50 10.68 2.42
CA PHE A 69 5.37 11.09 1.03
C PHE A 69 5.23 9.88 0.11
N ARG A 70 4.64 10.13 -1.07
CA ARG A 70 4.50 9.15 -2.14
C ARG A 70 4.89 9.80 -3.44
N THR A 71 5.70 9.12 -4.22
CA THR A 71 6.15 9.55 -5.53
C THR A 71 6.19 8.36 -6.49
N TYR A 72 6.32 8.64 -7.77
CA TYR A 72 6.38 7.63 -8.82
C TYR A 72 7.69 7.75 -9.57
N SER A 73 8.41 6.63 -9.66
CA SER A 73 9.63 6.57 -10.46
C SER A 73 9.26 6.57 -11.94
N PRO A 74 9.81 7.50 -12.75
CA PRO A 74 9.72 7.40 -14.20
C PRO A 74 10.67 6.32 -14.74
N GLU A 75 11.63 5.84 -13.93
CA GLU A 75 12.60 4.82 -14.34
C GLU A 75 11.98 3.42 -14.40
N THR A 76 12.53 2.56 -15.24
CA THR A 76 12.06 1.17 -15.40
C THR A 76 12.75 0.21 -14.44
N ASP A 77 14.04 0.41 -14.16
CA ASP A 77 14.88 -0.51 -13.38
C ASP A 77 15.18 -0.05 -11.95
N ASN A 78 14.77 1.17 -11.54
CA ASN A 78 15.00 1.78 -10.22
C ASN A 78 16.47 1.75 -9.69
N SER A 79 17.43 1.34 -10.50
CA SER A 79 18.81 1.05 -10.06
C SER A 79 19.59 2.32 -9.76
N ALA A 80 19.35 3.39 -10.53
CA ALA A 80 19.96 4.70 -10.28
C ALA A 80 19.44 5.30 -8.97
N LEU A 81 18.14 5.23 -8.73
CA LEU A 81 17.50 5.66 -7.48
C LEU A 81 18.03 4.91 -6.25
N VAL A 82 18.15 3.58 -6.31
CA VAL A 82 18.73 2.79 -5.20
C VAL A 82 20.17 3.22 -4.92
N GLY A 83 20.98 3.49 -5.95
CA GLY A 83 22.34 3.99 -5.79
C GLY A 83 22.39 5.33 -5.04
N GLU A 84 21.52 6.27 -5.39
CA GLU A 84 21.43 7.58 -4.73
C GLU A 84 20.92 7.48 -3.29
N LEU A 85 19.94 6.60 -3.02
CA LEU A 85 19.45 6.34 -1.67
C LEU A 85 20.53 5.75 -0.75
N ILE A 86 21.36 4.84 -1.27
CA ILE A 86 22.49 4.26 -0.53
C ILE A 86 23.52 5.35 -0.22
N LYS A 87 23.84 6.23 -1.17
CA LYS A 87 24.73 7.38 -0.94
C LYS A 87 24.19 8.33 0.13
N GLY A 88 22.88 8.56 0.11
CA GLY A 88 22.17 9.38 1.10
C GLY A 88 22.01 8.73 2.48
N LYS A 89 22.50 7.49 2.69
CA LYS A 89 22.32 6.70 3.91
C LYS A 89 20.85 6.52 4.31
N VAL A 90 19.96 6.45 3.31
CA VAL A 90 18.53 6.26 3.51
C VAL A 90 18.26 4.78 3.74
N ARG A 91 17.32 4.46 4.63
CA ARG A 91 16.89 3.08 4.88
C ARG A 91 15.99 2.63 3.72
N ILE A 92 16.36 1.53 3.05
CA ILE A 92 15.62 1.02 1.90
C ILE A 92 14.87 -0.24 2.30
N SER A 93 13.56 -0.25 2.06
CA SER A 93 12.67 -1.39 2.27
C SER A 93 12.02 -1.79 0.94
N GLY A 94 12.06 -3.07 0.60
CA GLY A 94 11.40 -3.60 -0.60
C GLY A 94 10.06 -4.22 -0.23
N LYS A 95 8.96 -3.73 -0.82
CA LYS A 95 7.68 -4.44 -0.78
C LYS A 95 7.39 -5.07 -2.14
N ALA A 96 6.95 -6.32 -2.13
CA ALA A 96 6.37 -6.92 -3.32
C ALA A 96 5.20 -6.03 -3.77
N PRO A 97 5.10 -5.66 -5.06
CA PRO A 97 3.99 -4.84 -5.53
C PRO A 97 2.70 -5.55 -5.14
N GLU A 98 1.82 -4.85 -4.42
CA GLU A 98 0.51 -5.40 -4.08
C GLU A 98 -0.17 -5.73 -5.41
N LYS A 99 -0.36 -7.02 -5.68
CA LYS A 99 -1.21 -7.47 -6.76
C LYS A 99 -2.57 -6.90 -6.44
N GLN A 100 -2.91 -5.78 -7.09
CA GLN A 100 -4.20 -5.11 -6.98
C GLN A 100 -5.26 -6.21 -6.93
N SER A 101 -5.89 -6.38 -5.76
CA SER A 101 -6.73 -7.54 -5.48
C SER A 101 -7.86 -7.56 -6.49
N PHE A 102 -7.67 -8.32 -7.58
CA PHE A 102 -8.63 -8.47 -8.68
C PHE A 102 -10.00 -8.93 -8.16
N LEU A 103 -10.04 -9.49 -6.95
CA LEU A 103 -11.24 -9.85 -6.19
C LEU A 103 -12.21 -8.68 -5.96
N LEU A 104 -11.74 -7.47 -5.66
CA LEU A 104 -12.62 -6.30 -5.46
C LEU A 104 -13.29 -5.85 -6.78
N LYS A 105 -12.62 -6.04 -7.92
CA LYS A 105 -13.17 -5.74 -9.24
C LYS A 105 -14.34 -6.67 -9.59
N TYR A 106 -14.26 -7.95 -9.26
CA TYR A 106 -15.34 -8.91 -9.52
C TYR A 106 -16.54 -8.72 -8.57
N LEU A 107 -16.31 -8.32 -7.31
CA LEU A 107 -17.40 -8.06 -6.36
C LEU A 107 -18.28 -6.87 -6.79
N TYR A 108 -17.68 -5.79 -7.30
CA TYR A 108 -18.40 -4.61 -7.77
C TYR A 108 -19.19 -4.87 -9.07
N ILE A 109 -18.62 -5.68 -9.98
CA ILE A 109 -19.28 -6.12 -11.22
C ILE A 109 -20.47 -7.03 -10.94
N GLY A 110 -20.37 -7.91 -9.95
CA GLY A 110 -21.47 -8.79 -9.54
C GLY A 110 -22.68 -8.03 -8.98
N PHE A 111 -22.45 -6.92 -8.26
CA PHE A 111 -23.54 -6.10 -7.70
C PHE A 111 -24.30 -5.32 -8.77
N HIS A 112 -23.60 -4.87 -9.82
CA HIS A 112 -24.24 -4.15 -10.94
C HIS A 112 -25.07 -5.06 -11.86
N PHE A 113 -24.71 -6.34 -11.99
CA PHE A 113 -25.43 -7.28 -12.87
C PHE A 113 -26.65 -7.95 -12.22
N PHE A 114 -26.85 -7.75 -10.91
CA PHE A 114 -27.91 -8.40 -10.12
C PHE A 114 -28.96 -7.42 -9.57
N CYS A 115 -28.95 -6.16 -10.04
CA CYS A 115 -29.99 -5.15 -9.79
C CYS A 115 -30.75 -4.89 -11.08
#